data_AF-D2KFM0-F1
#
_entry.id   AF-D2KFM0-F1
#
_cell.length_a   1.000
_cell.length_b   1.000
_cell.length_c   1.000
_cell.angle_alpha   90.00
_cell.angle_beta   90.00
_cell.angle_gamma   90.00
#
_symmetry.space_group_name_H-M   'P 1'
#
loop_
_entity.id
_entity.type
_entity.pdbx_description
1 polymer ?
#
loop_
_entity_poly.entity_id
_entity_poly.type
_entity_poly.pdbx_seq_one_letter_code
_entity_poly.pdbx_strand_id
1 'polypeptide(L)'
;MKRKIMGLLVVIAMCFSMIPANCIFAATVINDCKTGNVDGYDYELWKDYGNTSMTLNGGTKFSCQWNSIGNALFRIGKKFDSTKTYQQLGNISVDYACDYKPDGNSYLCVYGWTKSPLVEYYVVDSWGTWRPPGATPIGQITVDGGTYDVYETTRVNQPSIEGNTTFKQYWSVRTSKRTSGTISLSEHFKKWEAMGLKMGKMYEAALTVEGYQSSGSANVTKNEIVVGGSSTGSNQGNNNPVSSSGYTNTADVSWIDPSTKLVALSFDDGPVNNGSSATRIQDVMKKYNMHCTFFYWGITMGGNTSEIQRAYELGCEVANHTNTHSYLTNMSSDQIKDEIGKVNNVLKGISGKASNLIRPPYLATNGTVTSSVDAPLVTCSIDSKDWDGASKDQIISNVLNNVKDGSIVLMHETYDTTAAAVEYLVPELIKRGYTIVTVSELAKMKNSNITNGQIIDQIQGPNRTDLYKKGGSSSSQGGQTTPVTPAGNYATLKDGWYYIKDNNSQNYLQVTNNTGSDGQNVEVGKGTGVDGQNGTLKMLEMAM
;
A
#
# COMPACT_ATOMS: atom_id res chain seq x y z
N MET A 1 -79.19 -35.79 -2.89
CA MET A 1 -77.80 -36.27 -2.66
C MET A 1 -76.93 -35.07 -2.29
N LYS A 2 -76.63 -34.89 -1.00
CA LYS A 2 -75.28 -34.94 -0.42
C LYS A 2 -74.19 -34.23 -1.26
N ARG A 3 -73.81 -33.02 -0.83
CA ARG A 3 -72.44 -32.74 -0.34
C ARG A 3 -72.37 -31.38 0.37
N LYS A 4 -72.00 -31.44 1.66
CA LYS A 4 -71.56 -30.32 2.50
C LYS A 4 -70.08 -30.01 2.19
N ILE A 5 -69.66 -28.78 2.50
CA ILE A 5 -68.35 -28.27 3.03
C ILE A 5 -68.37 -26.77 2.63
N MET A 6 -68.76 -25.80 3.45
CA MET A 6 -68.16 -25.28 4.70
C MET A 6 -66.76 -24.70 4.47
N GLY A 7 -66.61 -23.36 4.55
CA GLY A 7 -65.30 -22.74 4.72
C GLY A 7 -65.10 -21.33 4.18
N LEU A 8 -65.22 -20.36 5.10
CA LEU A 8 -64.33 -19.20 5.25
C LEU A 8 -64.44 -18.00 4.28
N LEU A 9 -65.23 -17.01 4.71
CA LEU A 9 -65.02 -15.60 4.40
C LEU A 9 -63.72 -15.14 5.08
N VAL A 10 -62.66 -14.92 4.31
CA VAL A 10 -61.48 -14.14 4.74
C VAL A 10 -61.45 -12.87 3.91
N VAL A 11 -61.70 -11.76 4.59
CA VAL A 11 -61.45 -10.40 4.11
C VAL A 11 -59.94 -10.26 3.96
N ILE A 12 -59.44 -10.28 2.73
CA ILE A 12 -58.07 -9.84 2.45
C ILE A 12 -58.16 -8.36 2.09
N ALA A 13 -57.77 -7.55 3.07
CA ALA A 13 -57.58 -6.12 2.91
C ALA A 13 -56.57 -5.85 1.79
N MET A 14 -56.96 -4.99 0.85
CA MET A 14 -56.07 -4.39 -0.14
C MET A 14 -55.03 -3.52 0.57
N CYS A 15 -53.86 -4.08 0.85
CA CYS A 15 -52.65 -3.29 1.09
C CYS A 15 -51.97 -3.08 -0.26
N PHE A 16 -52.15 -1.90 -0.85
CA PHE A 16 -51.25 -1.37 -1.88
C PHE A 16 -49.88 -1.15 -1.24
N SER A 17 -49.05 -2.19 -1.21
CA SER A 17 -47.61 -2.00 -1.07
C SER A 17 -47.11 -1.49 -2.43
N MET A 18 -46.78 -0.21 -2.52
CA MET A 18 -45.94 0.31 -3.58
C MET A 18 -44.62 -0.47 -3.53
N ILE A 19 -44.49 -1.47 -4.39
CA ILE A 19 -43.19 -2.06 -4.72
C ILE A 19 -42.45 -0.96 -5.46
N PRO A 20 -41.28 -0.48 -4.99
CA PRO A 20 -40.46 0.38 -5.81
C PRO A 20 -40.13 -0.41 -7.08
N ALA A 21 -40.54 0.13 -8.23
CA ALA A 21 -40.18 -0.43 -9.52
C ALA A 21 -38.65 -0.48 -9.58
N ASN A 22 -38.09 -1.68 -9.44
CA ASN A 22 -36.72 -1.91 -9.85
C ASN A 22 -36.72 -1.64 -11.36
N CYS A 23 -36.11 -0.54 -11.79
CA CYS A 23 -35.83 -0.30 -13.20
C CYS A 23 -34.96 -1.46 -13.70
N ILE A 24 -35.58 -2.44 -14.36
CA ILE A 24 -34.87 -3.46 -15.13
C ILE A 24 -34.37 -2.75 -16.38
N PHE A 25 -33.10 -2.32 -16.40
CA PHE A 25 -32.45 -1.97 -17.65
C PHE A 25 -32.35 -3.24 -18.50
N ALA A 26 -32.97 -3.24 -19.69
CA ALA A 26 -32.81 -4.32 -20.64
C ALA A 26 -31.36 -4.34 -21.14
N ALA A 27 -30.66 -5.47 -20.99
CA ALA A 27 -29.29 -5.62 -21.47
C ALA A 27 -29.24 -5.52 -23.01
N THR A 28 -28.32 -4.72 -23.53
CA THR A 28 -28.14 -4.55 -24.98
C THR A 28 -27.24 -5.65 -25.52
N VAL A 29 -27.74 -6.44 -26.48
CA VAL A 29 -26.99 -7.53 -27.15
C VAL A 29 -26.57 -7.10 -28.55
N ILE A 30 -25.31 -7.34 -28.91
CA ILE A 30 -24.68 -6.98 -30.17
C ILE A 30 -24.09 -8.25 -30.78
N ASN A 31 -24.49 -8.62 -32.00
CA ASN A 31 -24.03 -9.86 -32.65
C ASN A 31 -23.08 -9.64 -33.83
N ASP A 32 -23.02 -8.41 -34.36
CA ASP A 32 -22.19 -8.03 -35.50
C ASP A 32 -21.34 -6.81 -35.18
N CYS A 33 -20.42 -6.48 -36.10
CA CYS A 33 -19.49 -5.37 -35.95
C CYS A 33 -20.22 -4.08 -35.57
N LYS A 34 -19.89 -3.52 -34.41
CA LYS A 34 -20.51 -2.30 -33.90
C LYS A 34 -19.56 -1.60 -32.95
N THR A 35 -19.44 -0.29 -33.15
CA THR A 35 -18.86 0.64 -32.19
C THR A 35 -19.94 1.51 -31.59
N GLY A 36 -19.74 1.98 -30.36
CA GLY A 36 -20.60 2.99 -29.76
C GLY A 36 -20.06 3.46 -28.43
N ASN A 37 -20.90 4.19 -27.70
CA ASN A 37 -20.58 4.68 -26.36
C ASN A 37 -21.64 4.19 -25.37
N VAL A 38 -21.21 3.79 -24.17
CA VAL A 38 -22.06 3.42 -23.04
C VAL A 38 -21.47 4.04 -21.78
N ASP A 39 -22.28 4.83 -21.06
CA ASP A 39 -21.91 5.49 -19.80
C ASP A 39 -20.57 6.27 -19.87
N GLY A 40 -20.25 6.87 -21.03
CA GLY A 40 -19.03 7.64 -21.24
C GLY A 40 -17.80 6.80 -21.64
N TYR A 41 -17.98 5.52 -21.96
CA TYR A 41 -16.96 4.59 -22.42
C TYR A 41 -17.25 4.05 -23.82
N ASP A 42 -16.20 3.89 -24.62
CA ASP A 42 -16.31 3.41 -25.99
C ASP A 42 -16.30 1.88 -26.00
N TYR A 43 -17.31 1.28 -26.62
CA TYR A 43 -17.35 -0.16 -26.85
C TYR A 43 -17.13 -0.49 -28.31
N GLU A 44 -16.57 -1.66 -28.56
CA GLU A 44 -16.44 -2.23 -29.89
C GLU A 44 -16.58 -3.75 -29.85
N LEU A 45 -17.46 -4.26 -30.71
CA LEU A 45 -17.41 -5.61 -31.24
C LEU A 45 -16.89 -5.49 -32.67
N TRP A 46 -15.81 -6.19 -32.99
CA TRP A 46 -15.32 -6.37 -34.36
C TRP A 46 -15.07 -7.85 -34.62
N LYS A 47 -15.36 -8.32 -35.84
CA LYS A 47 -15.01 -9.65 -36.34
C LYS A 47 -14.79 -9.63 -37.85
N ASP A 48 -14.04 -10.61 -38.36
CA ASP A 48 -13.97 -10.90 -39.79
C ASP A 48 -15.12 -11.83 -40.24
N TYR A 49 -15.22 -13.02 -39.67
CA TYR A 49 -16.26 -14.01 -39.89
C TYR A 49 -16.56 -14.80 -38.61
N GLY A 50 -17.58 -15.66 -38.66
CA GLY A 50 -18.04 -16.48 -37.54
C GLY A 50 -19.11 -15.80 -36.69
N ASN A 51 -19.51 -16.48 -35.61
CA ASN A 51 -20.60 -16.05 -34.76
C ASN A 51 -20.06 -15.36 -33.51
N THR A 52 -20.60 -14.20 -33.18
CA THR A 52 -20.24 -13.42 -31.99
C THR A 52 -21.48 -12.91 -31.29
N SER A 53 -21.39 -12.74 -29.98
CA SER A 53 -22.38 -12.00 -29.19
C SER A 53 -21.67 -11.23 -28.10
N MET A 54 -22.00 -9.96 -27.93
CA MET A 54 -21.53 -9.07 -26.87
C MET A 54 -22.74 -8.47 -26.16
N THR A 55 -22.85 -8.69 -24.85
CA THR A 55 -23.92 -8.10 -24.03
C THR A 55 -23.34 -7.01 -23.15
N LEU A 56 -23.89 -5.80 -23.21
CA LEU A 56 -23.52 -4.68 -22.35
C LEU A 56 -24.27 -4.78 -21.01
N ASN A 57 -23.53 -4.90 -19.91
CA ASN A 57 -24.05 -5.22 -18.57
C ASN A 57 -24.04 -4.00 -17.61
N GLY A 58 -24.07 -2.78 -18.17
CA GLY A 58 -24.02 -1.51 -17.44
C GLY A 58 -22.60 -1.06 -17.09
N GLY A 59 -22.34 0.25 -17.19
CA GLY A 59 -21.00 0.81 -17.09
C GLY A 59 -20.07 0.19 -18.14
N THR A 60 -18.91 -0.25 -17.68
CA THR A 60 -17.84 -0.83 -18.50
C THR A 60 -17.84 -2.37 -18.56
N LYS A 61 -18.85 -3.01 -17.95
CA LYS A 61 -18.97 -4.48 -17.88
C LYS A 61 -19.63 -5.04 -19.13
N PHE A 62 -19.15 -6.18 -19.59
CA PHE A 62 -19.73 -6.89 -20.72
C PHE A 62 -19.50 -8.39 -20.64
N SER A 63 -20.35 -9.16 -21.28
CA SER A 63 -20.08 -10.57 -21.57
C SER A 63 -19.99 -10.78 -23.06
N CYS A 64 -19.19 -11.75 -23.48
CA CYS A 64 -19.10 -12.14 -24.87
C CYS A 64 -19.05 -13.65 -25.07
N GLN A 65 -19.49 -14.06 -26.25
CA GLN A 65 -19.35 -15.41 -26.77
C GLN A 65 -18.89 -15.32 -28.22
N TRP A 66 -18.00 -16.23 -28.61
CA TRP A 66 -17.58 -16.39 -29.99
C TRP A 66 -17.54 -17.87 -30.35
N ASN A 67 -17.83 -18.17 -31.61
CA ASN A 67 -17.78 -19.53 -32.13
C ASN A 67 -17.33 -19.51 -33.59
N SER A 68 -16.32 -20.32 -33.89
CA SER A 68 -15.82 -20.54 -35.25
C SER A 68 -15.47 -19.22 -35.97
N ILE A 69 -14.80 -18.32 -35.26
CA ILE A 69 -14.37 -17.02 -35.79
C ILE A 69 -13.00 -17.13 -36.46
N GLY A 70 -12.66 -16.17 -37.34
CA GLY A 70 -11.29 -15.97 -37.82
C GLY A 70 -10.51 -15.13 -36.83
N ASN A 71 -10.95 -13.90 -36.62
CA ASN A 71 -10.52 -13.00 -35.55
C ASN A 71 -11.76 -12.24 -35.04
N ALA A 72 -11.88 -12.11 -33.72
CA ALA A 72 -12.92 -11.30 -33.09
C ALA A 72 -12.35 -10.53 -31.90
N LEU A 73 -12.71 -9.26 -31.76
CA LEU A 73 -12.36 -8.41 -30.62
C LEU A 73 -13.63 -7.89 -29.95
N PHE A 74 -13.65 -8.01 -28.63
CA PHE A 74 -14.69 -7.47 -27.76
C PHE A 74 -14.04 -6.55 -26.76
N ARG A 75 -14.37 -5.26 -26.76
CA ARG A 75 -13.72 -4.31 -25.86
C ARG A 75 -14.63 -3.21 -25.38
N ILE A 76 -14.37 -2.74 -24.15
CA ILE A 76 -14.87 -1.48 -23.62
C ILE A 76 -13.70 -0.72 -23.01
N GLY A 77 -13.56 0.54 -23.42
CA GLY A 77 -12.39 1.36 -23.18
C GLY A 77 -12.67 2.85 -23.19
N LYS A 78 -11.60 3.62 -23.28
CA LYS A 78 -11.63 5.06 -23.51
C LYS A 78 -10.83 5.40 -24.74
N LYS A 79 -11.45 6.11 -25.68
CA LYS A 79 -10.75 6.79 -26.77
C LYS A 79 -10.33 8.20 -26.36
N PHE A 80 -9.20 8.62 -26.88
CA PHE A 80 -8.59 9.91 -26.64
C PHE A 80 -8.44 10.67 -27.96
N ASP A 81 -8.38 11.99 -27.88
CA ASP A 81 -8.29 12.87 -29.05
C ASP A 81 -6.91 12.89 -29.74
N SER A 82 -5.97 12.05 -29.29
CA SER A 82 -4.59 12.01 -29.81
C SER A 82 -3.83 13.33 -29.70
N THR A 83 -4.20 14.21 -28.77
CA THR A 83 -3.50 15.48 -28.53
C THR A 83 -2.45 15.37 -27.43
N LYS A 84 -2.65 14.44 -26.49
CA LYS A 84 -1.85 14.29 -25.26
C LYS A 84 -1.10 12.96 -25.21
N THR A 85 0.13 12.98 -24.68
CA THR A 85 0.85 11.77 -24.27
C THR A 85 0.26 11.19 -22.99
N TYR A 86 0.63 9.96 -22.62
CA TYR A 86 0.15 9.39 -21.36
C TYR A 86 0.60 10.22 -20.15
N GLN A 87 1.81 10.81 -20.19
CA GLN A 87 2.29 11.70 -19.13
C GLN A 87 1.40 12.93 -18.97
N GLN A 88 0.86 13.47 -20.07
CA GLN A 88 -0.04 14.63 -20.06
C GLN A 88 -1.49 14.27 -19.68
N LEU A 89 -1.89 13.01 -19.90
CA LEU A 89 -3.19 12.50 -19.45
C LEU A 89 -3.20 12.14 -17.96
N GLY A 90 -2.02 11.87 -17.37
CA GLY A 90 -1.88 11.33 -16.03
C GLY A 90 -1.92 9.81 -16.02
N ASN A 91 -2.16 9.21 -14.85
CA ASN A 91 -2.26 7.76 -14.74
C ASN A 91 -3.36 7.19 -15.65
N ILE A 92 -3.05 6.05 -16.24
CA ILE A 92 -4.00 5.18 -16.91
C ILE A 92 -3.88 3.82 -16.22
N SER A 93 -4.96 3.35 -15.62
CA SER A 93 -5.03 1.99 -15.05
C SER A 93 -6.39 1.35 -15.31
N VAL A 94 -6.42 0.02 -15.28
CA VAL A 94 -7.62 -0.79 -15.48
C VAL A 94 -7.70 -1.83 -14.36
N ASP A 95 -8.67 -1.69 -13.45
CA ASP A 95 -8.99 -2.68 -12.42
C ASP A 95 -10.13 -3.57 -12.92
N TYR A 96 -9.84 -4.85 -13.16
CA TYR A 96 -10.73 -5.73 -13.90
C TYR A 96 -10.91 -7.10 -13.24
N ALA A 97 -11.98 -7.78 -13.64
CA ALA A 97 -12.21 -9.19 -13.33
C ALA A 97 -13.00 -9.84 -14.47
N CYS A 98 -12.58 -11.03 -14.87
CA CYS A 98 -13.17 -11.77 -15.98
C CYS A 98 -13.28 -13.27 -15.67
N ASP A 99 -14.48 -13.83 -15.84
CA ASP A 99 -14.66 -15.27 -16.00
C ASP A 99 -14.35 -15.62 -17.47
N TYR A 100 -13.12 -16.06 -17.71
CA TYR A 100 -12.53 -16.19 -19.04
C TYR A 100 -12.37 -17.65 -19.43
N LYS A 101 -13.15 -18.10 -20.43
CA LYS A 101 -13.27 -19.50 -20.87
C LYS A 101 -13.03 -19.62 -22.39
N PRO A 102 -11.79 -19.41 -22.85
CA PRO A 102 -11.45 -19.63 -24.26
C PRO A 102 -11.40 -21.13 -24.58
N ASP A 103 -11.82 -21.48 -25.79
CA ASP A 103 -11.66 -22.79 -26.42
C ASP A 103 -10.83 -22.63 -27.71
N GLY A 104 -9.51 -22.61 -27.55
CA GLY A 104 -8.54 -22.33 -28.61
C GLY A 104 -7.71 -21.09 -28.34
N ASN A 105 -7.23 -20.42 -29.40
CA ASN A 105 -6.38 -19.25 -29.26
C ASN A 105 -7.21 -18.00 -28.95
N SER A 106 -6.82 -17.26 -27.91
CA SER A 106 -7.52 -16.08 -27.42
C SER A 106 -6.63 -15.35 -26.42
N TYR A 107 -6.83 -14.04 -26.23
CA TYR A 107 -6.13 -13.22 -25.24
C TYR A 107 -7.12 -12.44 -24.37
N LEU A 108 -6.74 -12.21 -23.12
CA LEU A 108 -7.35 -11.24 -22.22
C LEU A 108 -6.28 -10.19 -21.88
N CYS A 109 -6.52 -8.97 -22.34
CA CYS A 109 -5.51 -7.92 -22.30
C CYS A 109 -6.13 -6.52 -22.17
N VAL A 110 -5.29 -5.53 -21.87
CA VAL A 110 -5.57 -4.16 -22.29
C VAL A 110 -4.90 -3.90 -23.62
N TYR A 111 -5.67 -3.33 -24.54
CA TYR A 111 -5.32 -3.00 -25.91
C TYR A 111 -5.43 -1.50 -26.16
N GLY A 112 -4.61 -0.98 -27.06
CA GLY A 112 -4.82 0.37 -27.56
C GLY A 112 -3.80 0.82 -28.59
N TRP A 113 -3.87 2.10 -28.92
CA TRP A 113 -2.98 2.73 -29.89
C TRP A 113 -2.41 4.05 -29.37
N THR A 114 -1.26 4.42 -29.92
CA THR A 114 -0.76 5.80 -29.92
C THR A 114 -0.57 6.32 -31.34
N LYS A 115 -0.53 7.64 -31.49
CA LYS A 115 -0.13 8.35 -32.70
C LYS A 115 1.14 9.15 -32.48
N SER A 116 1.96 9.29 -33.52
CA SER A 116 3.22 10.06 -33.48
C SER A 116 4.15 9.66 -32.31
N PRO A 117 4.71 8.44 -32.29
CA PRO A 117 4.63 7.40 -33.33
C PRO A 117 3.33 6.58 -33.31
N LEU A 118 2.99 6.01 -34.47
CA LEU A 118 1.91 5.03 -34.61
C LEU A 118 2.36 3.69 -34.01
N VAL A 119 1.74 3.33 -32.88
CA VAL A 119 2.07 2.11 -32.14
C VAL A 119 0.77 1.45 -31.71
N GLU A 120 0.65 0.16 -31.99
CA GLU A 120 -0.36 -0.70 -31.38
C GLU A 120 0.25 -1.34 -30.13
N TYR A 121 -0.46 -1.41 -29.01
CA TYR A 121 0.13 -1.96 -27.79
C TYR A 121 -0.81 -2.92 -27.07
N TYR A 122 -0.19 -3.87 -26.38
CA TYR A 122 -0.85 -4.92 -25.63
C TYR A 122 -0.21 -5.10 -24.25
N VAL A 123 -1.05 -5.15 -23.22
CA VAL A 123 -0.67 -5.66 -21.90
C VAL A 123 -1.53 -6.88 -21.60
N VAL A 124 -0.94 -8.07 -21.74
CA VAL A 124 -1.63 -9.37 -21.75
C VAL A 124 -1.49 -10.05 -20.41
N ASP A 125 -2.63 -10.33 -19.77
CA ASP A 125 -2.70 -10.96 -18.45
C ASP A 125 -3.08 -12.45 -18.52
N SER A 126 -3.85 -12.88 -19.53
CA SER A 126 -4.17 -14.29 -19.79
C SER A 126 -4.32 -14.58 -21.27
N TRP A 127 -4.36 -15.86 -21.59
CA TRP A 127 -4.50 -16.38 -22.95
C TRP A 127 -5.13 -17.78 -22.96
N GLY A 128 -5.55 -18.23 -24.13
CA GLY A 128 -6.04 -19.58 -24.40
C GLY A 128 -4.89 -20.58 -24.58
N THR A 129 -4.86 -21.25 -25.74
CA THR A 129 -3.88 -22.32 -26.05
C THR A 129 -2.48 -21.82 -26.39
N TRP A 130 -2.33 -20.55 -26.80
CA TRP A 130 -1.04 -19.98 -27.22
C TRP A 130 -0.72 -18.70 -26.46
N ARG A 131 0.53 -18.57 -26.00
CA ARG A 131 1.04 -17.37 -25.32
C ARG A 131 1.63 -16.41 -26.36
N PRO A 132 1.09 -15.18 -26.51
CA PRO A 132 1.64 -14.20 -27.45
C PRO A 132 3.00 -13.64 -27.01
N PRO A 133 3.74 -12.93 -27.90
CA PRO A 133 3.46 -12.71 -29.32
C PRO A 133 4.28 -13.62 -30.26
N GLY A 134 5.05 -14.58 -29.73
CA GLY A 134 5.92 -15.45 -30.54
C GLY A 134 7.24 -14.82 -30.99
N ALA A 135 7.65 -13.72 -30.35
CA ALA A 135 8.95 -13.06 -30.56
C ALA A 135 9.92 -13.37 -29.40
N THR A 136 11.18 -12.97 -29.53
CA THR A 136 12.15 -13.01 -28.41
C THR A 136 11.94 -11.79 -27.52
N PRO A 137 11.86 -11.94 -26.19
CA PRO A 137 11.69 -10.80 -25.29
C PRO A 137 12.94 -9.92 -25.28
N ILE A 138 12.75 -8.61 -25.26
CA ILE A 138 13.82 -7.62 -25.17
C ILE A 138 14.19 -7.29 -23.70
N GLY A 139 13.34 -7.72 -22.76
CA GLY A 139 13.55 -7.51 -21.34
C GLY A 139 12.35 -7.99 -20.52
N GLN A 140 12.43 -7.81 -19.21
CA GLN A 140 11.34 -8.11 -18.28
C GLN A 140 11.04 -6.90 -17.39
N ILE A 141 9.78 -6.78 -17.00
CA ILE A 141 9.31 -5.77 -16.05
C ILE A 141 8.52 -6.44 -14.94
N THR A 142 8.57 -5.84 -13.75
CA THR A 142 7.70 -6.22 -12.62
C THR A 142 6.76 -5.06 -12.32
N VAL A 143 5.46 -5.33 -12.40
CA VAL A 143 4.34 -4.39 -12.18
C VAL A 143 3.15 -5.20 -11.66
N ASP A 144 2.29 -4.63 -10.81
CA ASP A 144 1.04 -5.25 -10.35
C ASP A 144 1.18 -6.66 -9.75
N GLY A 145 2.30 -6.93 -9.08
CA GLY A 145 2.61 -8.24 -8.48
C GLY A 145 2.85 -9.35 -9.51
N GLY A 146 3.10 -9.02 -10.77
CA GLY A 146 3.43 -9.95 -11.84
C GLY A 146 4.74 -9.58 -12.53
N THR A 147 5.35 -10.58 -13.16
CA THR A 147 6.44 -10.37 -14.11
C THR A 147 5.87 -10.44 -15.52
N TYR A 148 6.28 -9.50 -16.38
CA TYR A 148 5.89 -9.44 -17.78
C TYR A 148 7.15 -9.48 -18.64
N ASP A 149 7.13 -10.34 -19.65
CA ASP A 149 8.09 -10.29 -20.73
C ASP A 149 7.71 -9.14 -21.68
N VAL A 150 8.69 -8.32 -22.05
CA VAL A 150 8.51 -7.18 -22.95
C VAL A 150 8.97 -7.54 -24.36
N TYR A 151 8.18 -7.21 -25.37
CA TYR A 151 8.50 -7.46 -26.77
C TYR A 151 8.24 -6.23 -27.63
N GLU A 152 9.00 -6.12 -28.71
CA GLU A 152 8.74 -5.21 -29.82
C GLU A 152 8.63 -6.02 -31.11
N THR A 153 7.56 -5.80 -31.89
CA THR A 153 7.41 -6.36 -33.23
C THR A 153 7.07 -5.25 -34.23
N THR A 154 7.15 -5.55 -35.52
CA THR A 154 6.80 -4.62 -36.60
C THR A 154 5.77 -5.28 -37.51
N ARG A 155 4.66 -4.58 -37.77
CA ARG A 155 3.63 -4.99 -38.72
C ARG A 155 3.83 -4.18 -39.99
N VAL A 156 4.14 -4.85 -41.10
CA VAL A 156 4.43 -4.21 -42.40
C VAL A 156 3.19 -4.24 -43.27
N ASN A 157 2.73 -3.05 -43.70
CA ASN A 157 1.55 -2.86 -44.55
C ASN A 157 0.29 -3.61 -44.06
N GLN A 158 -0.04 -3.42 -42.78
CA GLN A 158 -1.20 -4.05 -42.14
C GLN A 158 -2.27 -3.01 -41.80
N PRO A 159 -3.55 -3.40 -41.65
CA PRO A 159 -4.61 -2.53 -41.18
C PRO A 159 -4.27 -1.87 -39.83
N SER A 160 -4.61 -0.59 -39.69
CA SER A 160 -4.42 0.22 -38.48
C SER A 160 -5.48 1.31 -38.36
N ILE A 161 -5.42 2.09 -37.28
CA ILE A 161 -6.25 3.31 -37.10
C ILE A 161 -5.90 4.45 -38.09
N GLU A 162 -4.90 4.28 -38.95
CA GLU A 162 -4.52 5.20 -40.03
C GLU A 162 -4.55 4.51 -41.41
N GLY A 163 -5.35 3.44 -41.55
CA GLY A 163 -5.42 2.62 -42.75
C GLY A 163 -4.27 1.62 -42.84
N ASN A 164 -4.03 1.06 -44.03
CA ASN A 164 -2.93 0.11 -44.23
C ASN A 164 -1.59 0.84 -44.23
N THR A 165 -0.75 0.55 -43.24
CA THR A 165 0.58 1.16 -43.09
C THR A 165 1.52 0.25 -42.32
N THR A 166 2.76 0.70 -42.11
CA THR A 166 3.74 0.00 -41.27
C THR A 166 3.82 0.66 -39.90
N PHE A 167 3.70 -0.13 -38.84
CA PHE A 167 3.71 0.35 -37.46
C PHE A 167 4.38 -0.66 -36.51
N LYS A 168 4.75 -0.17 -35.34
CA LYS A 168 5.31 -1.00 -34.26
C LYS A 168 4.21 -1.59 -33.40
N GLN A 169 4.47 -2.76 -32.83
CA GLN A 169 3.67 -3.27 -31.72
C GLN A 169 4.52 -3.44 -30.48
N TYR A 170 4.02 -2.96 -29.35
CA TYR A 170 4.66 -3.14 -28.04
C TYR A 170 3.83 -4.09 -27.18
N TRP A 171 4.52 -4.99 -26.49
CA TRP A 171 3.86 -6.04 -25.72
C TRP A 171 4.45 -6.10 -24.31
N SER A 172 3.60 -6.21 -23.32
CA SER A 172 3.92 -6.78 -22.01
C SER A 172 3.07 -8.02 -21.85
N VAL A 173 3.69 -9.19 -21.75
CA VAL A 173 2.94 -10.46 -21.61
C VAL A 173 3.31 -11.10 -20.28
N ARG A 174 2.31 -11.30 -19.41
CA ARG A 174 2.54 -11.88 -18.08
C ARG A 174 3.16 -13.27 -18.19
N THR A 175 4.07 -13.61 -17.29
CA THR A 175 4.76 -14.92 -17.29
C THR A 175 3.85 -16.06 -16.83
N SER A 176 2.82 -15.74 -16.05
CA SER A 176 1.74 -16.66 -15.65
C SER A 176 0.37 -16.01 -15.85
N LYS A 177 -0.65 -16.82 -16.14
CA LYS A 177 -2.02 -16.34 -16.41
C LYS A 177 -2.66 -15.71 -15.17
N ARG A 178 -3.39 -14.61 -15.37
CA ARG A 178 -4.23 -13.92 -14.38
C ARG A 178 -5.49 -13.39 -15.08
N THR A 179 -6.66 -13.48 -14.44
CA THR A 179 -7.94 -13.01 -15.04
C THR A 179 -8.67 -11.97 -14.19
N SER A 180 -8.00 -11.41 -13.18
CA SER A 180 -8.50 -10.30 -12.37
C SER A 180 -7.36 -9.55 -11.68
N GLY A 181 -7.58 -8.28 -11.36
CA GLY A 181 -6.66 -7.39 -10.66
C GLY A 181 -6.46 -6.09 -11.43
N THR A 182 -5.40 -5.35 -11.11
CA THR A 182 -5.10 -4.08 -11.80
C THR A 182 -4.02 -4.24 -12.84
N ILE A 183 -4.21 -3.59 -13.98
CA ILE A 183 -3.19 -3.34 -14.99
C ILE A 183 -2.86 -1.85 -14.95
N SER A 184 -1.69 -1.51 -14.43
CA SER A 184 -1.17 -0.14 -14.31
C SER A 184 -0.53 0.31 -15.62
N LEU A 185 -1.34 0.62 -16.64
CA LEU A 185 -0.89 0.94 -18.00
C LEU A 185 0.25 1.97 -18.05
N SER A 186 0.13 3.05 -17.28
CA SER A 186 1.19 4.07 -17.22
C SER A 186 2.53 3.54 -16.74
N GLU A 187 2.56 2.54 -15.85
CA GLU A 187 3.81 1.91 -15.39
C GLU A 187 4.43 1.03 -16.49
N HIS A 188 3.60 0.32 -17.28
CA HIS A 188 4.09 -0.38 -18.46
C HIS A 188 4.71 0.61 -19.45
N PHE A 189 4.04 1.72 -19.73
CA PHE A 189 4.53 2.74 -20.66
C PHE A 189 5.85 3.37 -20.21
N LYS A 190 5.99 3.71 -18.92
CA LYS A 190 7.24 4.22 -18.35
C LYS A 190 8.39 3.23 -18.52
N LYS A 191 8.15 1.95 -18.22
CA LYS A 191 9.19 0.92 -18.33
C LYS A 191 9.53 0.58 -19.78
N TRP A 192 8.55 0.65 -20.69
CA TRP A 192 8.79 0.56 -22.12
C TRP A 192 9.68 1.70 -22.62
N GLU A 193 9.38 2.96 -22.25
CA GLU A 193 10.23 4.10 -22.61
C GLU A 193 11.64 3.98 -22.02
N ALA A 194 11.78 3.46 -20.80
CA ALA A 194 13.09 3.16 -20.21
C ALA A 194 13.88 2.06 -20.96
N MET A 195 13.19 1.20 -21.72
CA MET A 195 13.77 0.22 -22.63
C MET A 195 13.95 0.75 -24.07
N GLY A 196 13.69 2.04 -24.31
CA GLY A 196 13.81 2.68 -25.62
C GLY A 196 12.57 2.56 -26.51
N LEU A 197 11.47 1.97 -26.02
CA LEU A 197 10.21 1.86 -26.75
C LEU A 197 9.42 3.17 -26.62
N LYS A 198 9.61 4.07 -27.59
CA LYS A 198 8.99 5.39 -27.58
C LYS A 198 7.46 5.30 -27.72
N MET A 199 6.74 5.87 -26.76
CA MET A 199 5.28 6.03 -26.80
C MET A 199 4.86 7.33 -27.49
N GLY A 200 3.71 7.30 -28.16
CA GLY A 200 3.11 8.47 -28.80
C GLY A 200 2.03 9.15 -27.96
N LYS A 201 1.24 9.99 -28.64
CA LYS A 201 0.01 10.57 -28.10
C LYS A 201 -1.07 9.50 -28.03
N MET A 202 -1.77 9.39 -26.91
CA MET A 202 -2.70 8.29 -26.68
C MET A 202 -3.92 8.42 -27.60
N TYR A 203 -4.34 7.30 -28.19
CA TYR A 203 -5.54 7.21 -29.00
C TYR A 203 -6.62 6.34 -28.31
N GLU A 204 -6.22 5.24 -27.67
CA GLU A 204 -7.17 4.31 -27.04
C GLU A 204 -6.50 3.57 -25.88
N ALA A 205 -7.29 3.21 -24.87
CA ALA A 205 -6.99 2.20 -23.85
C ALA A 205 -8.27 1.42 -23.51
N ALA A 206 -8.31 0.12 -23.79
CA ALA A 206 -9.52 -0.70 -23.65
C ALA A 206 -9.22 -2.10 -23.13
N LEU A 207 -9.97 -2.56 -22.12
CA LEU A 207 -9.95 -3.97 -21.74
C LEU A 207 -10.59 -4.78 -22.87
N THR A 208 -9.87 -5.78 -23.35
CA THR A 208 -10.17 -6.48 -24.60
C THR A 208 -10.10 -7.99 -24.40
N VAL A 209 -11.10 -8.68 -24.93
CA VAL A 209 -11.08 -10.11 -25.19
C VAL A 209 -10.90 -10.30 -26.68
N GLU A 210 -9.82 -10.94 -27.09
CA GLU A 210 -9.56 -11.29 -28.48
C GLU A 210 -9.68 -12.80 -28.67
N GLY A 211 -10.37 -13.25 -29.71
CA GLY A 211 -10.37 -14.63 -30.17
C GLY A 211 -9.70 -14.72 -31.54
N TYR A 212 -8.91 -15.77 -31.77
CA TYR A 212 -8.32 -16.08 -33.08
C TYR A 212 -8.50 -17.55 -33.42
N GLN A 213 -9.16 -17.84 -34.54
CA GLN A 213 -9.44 -19.20 -35.03
C GLN A 213 -9.94 -20.15 -33.93
N SER A 214 -10.89 -19.65 -33.13
CA SER A 214 -11.29 -20.30 -31.89
C SER A 214 -12.77 -20.11 -31.57
N SER A 215 -13.18 -20.72 -30.46
CA SER A 215 -14.46 -20.46 -29.81
C SER A 215 -14.22 -20.08 -28.36
N GLY A 216 -15.26 -19.65 -27.66
CA GLY A 216 -15.14 -19.38 -26.23
C GLY A 216 -16.17 -18.40 -25.71
N SER A 217 -16.04 -18.11 -24.43
CA SER A 217 -16.84 -17.09 -23.76
C SER A 217 -16.01 -16.36 -22.72
N ALA A 218 -16.40 -15.12 -22.44
CA ALA A 218 -15.84 -14.34 -21.37
C ALA A 218 -16.94 -13.50 -20.71
N ASN A 219 -16.90 -13.36 -19.40
CA ASN A 219 -17.77 -12.44 -18.67
C ASN A 219 -16.91 -11.47 -17.86
N VAL A 220 -16.78 -10.24 -18.35
CA VAL A 220 -16.08 -9.15 -17.67
C VAL A 220 -17.01 -8.56 -16.61
N THR A 221 -16.82 -9.00 -15.37
CA THR A 221 -17.64 -8.64 -14.22
C THR A 221 -17.18 -7.34 -13.55
N LYS A 222 -15.93 -6.91 -13.81
CA LYS A 222 -15.36 -5.63 -13.38
C LYS A 222 -14.43 -5.07 -14.47
N ASN A 223 -14.48 -3.77 -14.71
CA ASN A 223 -13.64 -3.06 -15.70
C ASN A 223 -13.54 -1.56 -15.37
N GLU A 224 -12.92 -1.19 -14.26
CA GLU A 224 -12.80 0.20 -13.83
C GLU A 224 -11.58 0.84 -14.48
N ILE A 225 -11.83 1.72 -15.46
CA ILE A 225 -10.78 2.42 -16.20
C ILE A 225 -10.57 3.80 -15.59
N VAL A 226 -9.39 4.02 -15.04
CA VAL A 226 -8.99 5.30 -14.46
C VAL A 226 -8.08 6.02 -15.45
N VAL A 227 -8.44 7.26 -15.80
CA VAL A 227 -7.61 8.17 -16.61
C VAL A 227 -7.49 9.49 -15.85
N GLY A 228 -6.25 9.91 -15.59
CA GLY A 228 -5.95 11.03 -14.70
C GLY A 228 -5.74 10.58 -13.26
N GLY A 229 -5.16 11.47 -12.44
CA GLY A 229 -4.61 11.12 -11.12
C GLY A 229 -3.20 10.51 -11.22
N SER A 230 -2.51 10.35 -10.10
CA SER A 230 -1.26 9.58 -10.01
C SER A 230 -1.59 8.09 -9.80
N SER A 231 -0.74 7.20 -10.30
CA SER A 231 -1.01 5.76 -10.46
C SER A 231 -1.33 5.00 -9.18
N THR A 232 -2.59 4.58 -9.05
CA THR A 232 -3.09 3.70 -7.99
C THR A 232 -3.32 2.29 -8.52
N GLY A 233 -2.53 1.33 -8.04
CA GLY A 233 -2.82 -0.09 -8.20
C GLY A 233 -4.00 -0.50 -7.31
N SER A 234 -4.78 -1.46 -7.77
CA SER A 234 -5.93 -2.03 -7.06
C SER A 234 -5.77 -3.55 -6.95
N ASN A 235 -6.17 -4.13 -5.81
CA ASN A 235 -6.59 -5.52 -5.74
C ASN A 235 -7.58 -5.74 -4.57
N GLN A 236 -8.79 -6.21 -4.87
CA GLN A 236 -9.81 -6.80 -3.97
C GLN A 236 -10.49 -7.96 -4.72
N GLY A 237 -10.99 -9.06 -4.13
CA GLY A 237 -11.31 -9.48 -2.74
C GLY A 237 -11.38 -11.02 -2.67
N ASN A 238 -11.71 -11.75 -1.57
CA ASN A 238 -12.75 -11.59 -0.54
C ASN A 238 -12.40 -12.56 0.64
N ASN A 239 -12.64 -12.30 1.94
CA ASN A 239 -13.66 -11.47 2.60
C ASN A 239 -13.02 -10.55 3.67
N ASN A 240 -13.01 -9.23 3.39
CA ASN A 240 -12.66 -8.04 4.20
C ASN A 240 -11.34 -8.00 5.03
N PRO A 241 -10.55 -6.90 5.00
CA PRO A 241 -10.78 -5.57 4.42
C PRO A 241 -9.99 -5.33 3.11
N VAL A 242 -10.45 -4.33 2.35
CA VAL A 242 -9.82 -3.75 1.15
C VAL A 242 -8.34 -3.43 1.43
N SER A 243 -7.38 -3.97 0.68
CA SER A 243 -5.98 -3.47 0.67
C SER A 243 -5.73 -2.77 -0.66
N SER A 244 -5.76 -1.44 -0.59
CA SER A 244 -5.24 -0.48 -1.57
C SER A 244 -3.83 -0.86 -2.02
N SER A 245 -3.48 -0.78 -3.31
CA SER A 245 -2.06 -0.66 -3.70
C SER A 245 -1.60 0.80 -3.55
N GLY A 246 -1.83 1.32 -2.35
CA GLY A 246 -1.14 2.48 -1.79
C GLY A 246 -0.03 1.99 -0.87
N TYR A 247 0.83 2.89 -0.41
CA TYR A 247 1.61 2.79 0.82
C TYR A 247 1.44 1.47 1.59
N THR A 248 2.47 0.61 1.59
CA THR A 248 2.45 -0.61 2.39
C THR A 248 3.02 -0.31 3.76
N ASN A 249 2.14 -0.19 4.76
CA ASN A 249 2.54 0.05 6.14
C ASN A 249 3.30 -1.16 6.72
N THR A 250 4.62 -1.05 6.80
CA THR A 250 5.50 -2.11 7.32
C THR A 250 5.79 -1.99 8.82
N ALA A 251 5.16 -1.06 9.54
CA ALA A 251 5.41 -0.87 10.97
C ALA A 251 5.23 -2.16 11.78
N ASP A 252 6.15 -2.43 12.70
CA ASP A 252 5.98 -3.51 13.67
C ASP A 252 5.10 -3.01 14.81
N VAL A 253 3.94 -3.65 14.97
CA VAL A 253 2.95 -3.31 16.01
C VAL A 253 2.80 -4.41 17.05
N SER A 254 3.62 -5.46 16.98
CA SER A 254 3.49 -6.64 17.84
C SER A 254 3.69 -6.34 19.33
N TRP A 255 4.36 -5.23 19.63
CA TRP A 255 4.65 -4.74 20.98
C TRP A 255 3.52 -3.91 21.61
N ILE A 256 2.53 -3.47 20.82
CA ILE A 256 1.49 -2.53 21.26
C ILE A 256 0.33 -3.29 21.90
N ASP A 257 0.01 -2.99 23.16
CA ASP A 257 -1.17 -3.54 23.83
C ASP A 257 -2.46 -2.88 23.27
N PRO A 258 -3.33 -3.63 22.58
CA PRO A 258 -4.52 -3.08 21.92
C PRO A 258 -5.59 -2.59 22.91
N SER A 259 -5.47 -2.92 24.20
CA SER A 259 -6.38 -2.41 25.24
C SER A 259 -6.09 -0.97 25.68
N THR A 260 -4.93 -0.42 25.29
CA THR A 260 -4.54 0.96 25.60
C THR A 260 -5.10 1.94 24.57
N LYS A 261 -5.25 3.21 24.95
CA LYS A 261 -5.48 4.28 23.96
C LYS A 261 -4.18 4.57 23.23
N LEU A 262 -4.22 4.96 21.97
CA LEU A 262 -3.01 5.24 21.18
C LEU A 262 -2.92 6.73 20.87
N VAL A 263 -1.71 7.28 20.96
CA VAL A 263 -1.40 8.66 20.57
C VAL A 263 -0.07 8.71 19.83
N ALA A 264 -0.02 9.43 18.71
CA ALA A 264 1.21 9.67 17.99
C ALA A 264 1.79 11.03 18.38
N LEU A 265 2.92 11.01 19.09
CA LEU A 265 3.74 12.20 19.29
C LEU A 265 4.66 12.33 18.07
N SER A 266 4.65 13.51 17.44
CA SER A 266 5.45 13.76 16.24
C SER A 266 6.19 15.08 16.30
N PHE A 267 7.42 15.09 15.78
CA PHE A 267 8.37 16.18 15.91
C PHE A 267 8.92 16.60 14.56
N ASP A 268 8.83 17.89 14.23
CA ASP A 268 9.33 18.45 12.97
C ASP A 268 10.69 19.18 13.18
N ASP A 269 11.32 19.55 12.08
CA ASP A 269 12.50 20.44 11.94
C ASP A 269 13.88 19.95 12.40
N GLY A 270 14.01 18.71 12.86
CA GLY A 270 15.33 18.14 13.11
C GLY A 270 16.11 17.78 11.83
N PRO A 271 17.30 17.16 11.97
CA PRO A 271 17.96 16.85 13.24
C PRO A 271 18.61 18.09 13.88
N VAL A 272 18.84 18.05 15.19
CA VAL A 272 19.39 19.18 15.95
C VAL A 272 20.91 19.05 16.12
N ASN A 273 21.68 19.81 15.34
CA ASN A 273 23.15 19.81 15.42
C ASN A 273 23.65 20.09 16.85
N ASN A 274 24.29 19.09 17.48
CA ASN A 274 24.78 19.15 18.87
C ASN A 274 23.68 19.48 19.92
N GLY A 275 22.41 19.25 19.59
CA GLY A 275 21.27 19.66 20.40
C GLY A 275 20.91 18.68 21.51
N SER A 276 20.77 19.20 22.74
CA SER A 276 20.33 18.41 23.88
C SER A 276 18.86 17.99 23.79
N SER A 277 18.03 18.77 23.11
CA SER A 277 16.57 18.58 23.05
C SER A 277 16.15 17.27 22.39
N ALA A 278 16.61 17.00 21.17
CA ALA A 278 16.33 15.75 20.46
C ALA A 278 16.84 14.53 21.23
N THR A 279 18.04 14.64 21.81
CA THR A 279 18.63 13.58 22.65
C THR A 279 17.75 13.27 23.86
N ARG A 280 17.25 14.31 24.56
CA ARG A 280 16.35 14.17 25.71
C ARG A 280 15.01 13.55 25.33
N ILE A 281 14.43 13.94 24.19
CA ILE A 281 13.20 13.34 23.67
C ILE A 281 13.42 11.84 23.41
N GLN A 282 14.49 11.49 22.70
CA GLN A 282 14.87 10.10 22.42
C GLN A 282 15.15 9.30 23.72
N ASP A 283 15.77 9.92 24.73
CA ASP A 283 16.00 9.30 26.05
C ASP A 283 14.68 8.98 26.77
N VAL A 284 13.71 9.88 26.70
CA VAL A 284 12.37 9.64 27.26
C VAL A 284 11.70 8.48 26.53
N MET A 285 11.73 8.46 25.19
CA MET A 285 11.17 7.35 24.40
C MET A 285 11.81 6.00 24.76
N LYS A 286 13.15 5.97 24.83
CA LYS A 286 13.91 4.80 25.28
C LYS A 286 13.53 4.36 26.69
N LYS A 287 13.45 5.31 27.64
CA LYS A 287 13.17 5.04 29.06
C LYS A 287 11.81 4.38 29.27
N TYR A 288 10.81 4.80 28.51
CA TYR A 288 9.44 4.28 28.63
C TYR A 288 9.10 3.21 27.58
N ASN A 289 10.06 2.82 26.73
CA ASN A 289 9.87 1.88 25.63
C ASN A 289 8.68 2.27 24.73
N MET A 290 8.69 3.52 24.29
CA MET A 290 7.69 4.13 23.43
C MET A 290 8.33 4.57 22.12
N HIS A 291 7.54 4.72 21.06
CA HIS A 291 8.02 5.18 19.76
C HIS A 291 7.33 6.49 19.37
N CYS A 292 8.04 7.35 18.62
CA CYS A 292 7.50 8.60 18.08
C CYS A 292 7.92 8.79 16.61
N THR A 293 7.33 9.76 15.91
CA THR A 293 7.71 10.07 14.52
C THR A 293 8.48 11.38 14.45
N PHE A 294 9.66 11.37 13.82
CA PHE A 294 10.47 12.55 13.52
C PHE A 294 10.38 12.88 12.03
N PHE A 295 9.99 14.11 11.68
CA PHE A 295 9.97 14.61 10.31
C PHE A 295 11.17 15.51 10.08
N TYR A 296 12.16 15.00 9.35
CA TYR A 296 13.46 15.63 9.17
C TYR A 296 13.50 16.61 8.00
N TRP A 297 14.12 17.77 8.25
CA TRP A 297 14.36 18.82 7.27
C TRP A 297 15.68 18.56 6.53
N GLY A 298 15.63 18.38 5.21
CA GLY A 298 16.78 17.89 4.43
C GLY A 298 18.08 18.68 4.55
N ILE A 299 18.01 20.01 4.59
CA ILE A 299 19.20 20.87 4.69
C ILE A 299 19.97 20.64 5.99
N THR A 300 19.31 20.27 7.09
CA THR A 300 19.98 20.06 8.40
C THR A 300 20.55 18.64 8.53
N MET A 301 20.16 17.70 7.65
CA MET A 301 20.61 16.31 7.72
C MET A 301 22.09 16.12 7.32
N GLY A 302 22.62 17.01 6.46
CA GLY A 302 23.99 16.98 5.94
C GLY A 302 25.05 17.32 6.99
N GLY A 303 25.20 16.46 8.00
CA GLY A 303 26.15 16.66 9.11
C GLY A 303 25.75 15.97 10.42
N ASN A 304 24.50 15.52 10.56
CA ASN A 304 23.97 14.95 11.81
C ASN A 304 23.08 13.72 11.56
N THR A 305 23.60 12.76 10.80
CA THR A 305 22.91 11.48 10.55
C THR A 305 22.91 10.57 11.78
N SER A 306 23.76 10.82 12.78
CA SER A 306 23.82 10.02 14.02
C SER A 306 22.58 10.15 14.89
N GLU A 307 21.99 11.35 14.97
CA GLU A 307 20.73 11.56 15.69
C GLU A 307 19.57 10.79 15.03
N ILE A 308 19.51 10.85 13.69
CA ILE A 308 18.52 10.15 12.87
C ILE A 308 18.69 8.63 13.01
N GLN A 309 19.93 8.14 12.92
CA GLN A 309 20.26 6.73 13.11
C GLN A 309 19.82 6.25 14.49
N ARG A 310 20.09 7.03 15.54
CA ARG A 310 19.68 6.72 16.90
C ARG A 310 18.16 6.67 17.04
N ALA A 311 17.42 7.62 16.48
CA ALA A 311 15.96 7.58 16.48
C ALA A 311 15.44 6.29 15.82
N TYR A 312 15.98 5.93 14.65
CA TYR A 312 15.60 4.69 13.95
C TYR A 312 15.89 3.43 14.78
N GLU A 313 17.04 3.35 15.44
CA GLU A 313 17.42 2.21 16.30
C GLU A 313 16.55 2.07 17.55
N LEU A 314 15.96 3.17 18.03
CA LEU A 314 15.02 3.17 19.15
C LEU A 314 13.60 2.73 18.74
N GLY A 315 13.36 2.42 17.46
CA GLY A 315 12.05 2.07 16.93
C GLY A 315 11.20 3.28 16.53
N CYS A 316 11.72 4.50 16.69
CA CYS A 316 11.05 5.70 16.20
C CYS A 316 11.01 5.72 14.67
N GLU A 317 9.99 6.37 14.13
CA GLU A 317 9.83 6.54 12.70
C GLU A 317 10.60 7.78 12.23
N VAL A 318 11.45 7.60 11.23
CA VAL A 318 12.20 8.69 10.57
C VAL A 318 11.50 9.03 9.25
N ALA A 319 10.99 10.26 9.15
CA ALA A 319 10.10 10.71 8.10
C ALA A 319 10.54 12.04 7.46
N ASN A 320 9.82 12.48 6.42
CA ASN A 320 10.29 13.51 5.50
C ASN A 320 9.58 14.86 5.73
N HIS A 321 10.34 15.93 5.96
CA HIS A 321 9.84 17.30 6.08
C HIS A 321 10.31 18.23 4.95
N THR A 322 10.57 17.67 3.77
CA THR A 322 11.12 18.35 2.58
C THR A 322 12.56 18.84 2.77
N ASN A 323 13.21 19.23 1.68
CA ASN A 323 14.61 19.59 1.71
C ASN A 323 14.83 21.03 2.17
N THR A 324 14.00 21.97 1.71
CA THR A 324 14.19 23.41 1.94
C THR A 324 13.19 24.03 2.91
N HIS A 325 12.22 23.26 3.43
CA HIS A 325 11.12 23.78 4.26
C HIS A 325 10.31 24.89 3.56
N SER A 326 10.20 24.81 2.23
CA SER A 326 9.42 25.77 1.43
C SER A 326 7.93 25.40 1.39
N TYR A 327 7.07 26.39 1.15
CA TYR A 327 5.66 26.14 0.83
C TYR A 327 5.54 25.33 -0.46
N LEU A 328 5.27 24.03 -0.33
CA LEU A 328 5.06 23.12 -1.48
C LEU A 328 3.90 23.60 -2.38
N THR A 329 2.94 24.32 -1.83
CA THR A 329 1.81 24.88 -2.58
C THR A 329 2.22 25.91 -3.64
N ASN A 330 3.42 26.48 -3.54
CA ASN A 330 3.98 27.45 -4.48
C ASN A 330 4.95 26.80 -5.49
N MET A 331 5.10 25.48 -5.44
CA MET A 331 6.04 24.73 -6.27
C MET A 331 5.32 23.93 -7.36
N SER A 332 6.03 23.70 -8.47
CA SER A 332 5.62 22.74 -9.49
C SER A 332 5.76 21.29 -8.99
N SER A 333 5.10 20.35 -9.66
CA SER A 333 5.18 18.92 -9.31
C SER A 333 6.62 18.40 -9.27
N ASP A 334 7.46 18.80 -10.23
CA ASP A 334 8.85 18.36 -10.30
C ASP A 334 9.69 18.93 -9.16
N GLN A 335 9.44 20.19 -8.78
CA GLN A 335 10.08 20.79 -7.60
C GLN A 335 9.67 20.09 -6.32
N ILE A 336 8.39 19.74 -6.16
CA ILE A 336 7.88 18.99 -5.00
C ILE A 336 8.55 17.61 -4.92
N LYS A 337 8.65 16.90 -6.05
CA LYS A 337 9.32 15.59 -6.11
C LYS A 337 10.81 15.69 -5.81
N ASP A 338 11.49 16.73 -6.27
CA ASP A 338 12.90 16.99 -5.98
C ASP A 338 13.12 17.29 -4.49
N GLU A 339 12.28 18.14 -3.89
CA GLU A 339 12.28 18.44 -2.45
C GLU A 339 12.19 17.16 -1.60
N ILE A 340 11.25 16.28 -1.94
CA ILE A 340 11.02 15.01 -1.23
C ILE A 340 12.13 14.01 -1.52
N GLY A 341 12.56 13.90 -2.77
CA GLY A 341 13.56 12.94 -3.25
C GLY A 341 14.92 13.12 -2.55
N LYS A 342 15.34 14.38 -2.35
CA LYS A 342 16.59 14.69 -1.63
C LYS A 342 16.61 14.14 -0.21
N VAL A 343 15.55 14.37 0.55
CA VAL A 343 15.41 13.84 1.92
C VAL A 343 15.30 12.31 1.91
N ASN A 344 14.51 11.75 1.00
CA ASN A 344 14.33 10.31 0.88
C ASN A 344 15.65 9.57 0.60
N ASN A 345 16.54 10.17 -0.19
CA ASN A 345 17.86 9.58 -0.45
C ASN A 345 18.69 9.46 0.82
N VAL A 346 18.66 10.46 1.69
CA VAL A 346 19.38 10.42 2.98
C VAL A 346 18.75 9.39 3.91
N LEU A 347 17.42 9.41 4.08
CA LEU A 347 16.71 8.47 4.96
C LEU A 347 16.85 7.01 4.50
N LYS A 348 16.93 6.77 3.19
CA LYS A 348 17.21 5.45 2.62
C LYS A 348 18.59 4.92 2.98
N GLY A 349 19.60 5.80 3.05
CA GLY A 349 20.93 5.43 3.49
C GLY A 349 21.00 4.97 4.96
N ILE A 350 20.08 5.46 5.80
CA ILE A 350 20.04 5.19 7.25
C ILE A 350 19.15 3.99 7.56
N SER A 351 17.90 4.03 7.08
CA SER A 351 16.86 3.07 7.46
C SER A 351 16.72 1.89 6.49
N GLY A 352 17.46 1.92 5.36
CA GLY A 352 17.32 0.98 4.24
C GLY A 352 16.11 1.24 3.34
N LYS A 353 15.25 2.21 3.68
CA LYS A 353 14.01 2.54 2.96
C LYS A 353 13.80 4.05 2.83
N ALA A 354 13.13 4.48 1.77
CA ALA A 354 12.69 5.87 1.67
C ALA A 354 11.68 6.18 2.77
N SER A 355 11.46 7.47 3.05
CA SER A 355 10.41 7.86 4.00
C SER A 355 9.06 7.32 3.57
N ASN A 356 8.32 6.83 4.54
CA ASN A 356 6.98 6.31 4.40
C ASN A 356 5.92 7.40 4.59
N LEU A 357 6.27 8.57 5.13
CA LEU A 357 5.35 9.68 5.41
C LEU A 357 5.99 11.02 5.05
N ILE A 358 5.16 12.01 4.73
CA ILE A 358 5.61 13.39 4.50
C ILE A 358 4.81 14.32 5.40
N ARG A 359 5.50 15.17 6.16
CA ARG A 359 4.89 16.35 6.77
C ARG A 359 5.10 17.52 5.81
N PRO A 360 4.06 18.11 5.21
CA PRO A 360 4.22 19.31 4.41
C PRO A 360 4.59 20.49 5.33
N PRO A 361 5.62 21.30 5.01
CA PRO A 361 5.93 22.53 5.73
C PRO A 361 4.69 23.42 5.89
N TYR A 362 4.54 24.02 7.07
CA TYR A 362 3.38 24.84 7.46
C TYR A 362 2.04 24.10 7.41
N LEU A 363 2.07 22.76 7.36
CA LEU A 363 0.91 21.89 7.10
C LEU A 363 0.18 22.22 5.78
N ALA A 364 0.83 22.97 4.88
CA ALA A 364 0.19 23.53 3.70
C ALA A 364 0.09 22.50 2.58
N THR A 365 -1.14 22.27 2.12
CA THR A 365 -1.42 21.31 1.05
C THR A 365 -2.37 21.93 0.01
N ASN A 366 -2.25 21.48 -1.23
CA ASN A 366 -3.22 21.74 -2.30
C ASN A 366 -3.23 20.54 -3.26
N GLY A 367 -4.05 20.61 -4.32
CA GLY A 367 -4.15 19.53 -5.30
C GLY A 367 -2.82 19.18 -5.98
N THR A 368 -1.94 20.16 -6.20
CA THR A 368 -0.60 19.92 -6.76
C THR A 368 0.26 19.14 -5.77
N VAL A 369 0.24 19.50 -4.48
CA VAL A 369 0.97 18.78 -3.43
C VAL A 369 0.47 17.35 -3.31
N THR A 370 -0.84 17.13 -3.10
CA THR A 370 -1.39 15.79 -2.89
C THR A 370 -1.18 14.87 -4.10
N SER A 371 -1.16 15.40 -5.32
CA SER A 371 -0.90 14.61 -6.54
C SER A 371 0.59 14.37 -6.84
N SER A 372 1.49 15.17 -6.25
CA SER A 372 2.94 15.09 -6.51
C SER A 372 3.72 14.24 -5.51
N VAL A 373 3.07 13.74 -4.46
CA VAL A 373 3.71 12.99 -3.38
C VAL A 373 3.34 11.51 -3.39
N ASP A 374 4.34 10.65 -3.31
CA ASP A 374 4.19 9.19 -3.29
C ASP A 374 4.19 8.61 -1.86
N ALA A 375 3.70 9.40 -0.89
CA ALA A 375 3.51 9.01 0.50
C ALA A 375 2.32 9.76 1.11
N PRO A 376 1.71 9.29 2.21
CA PRO A 376 0.70 10.04 2.94
C PRO A 376 1.25 11.37 3.49
N LEU A 377 0.41 12.40 3.48
CA LEU A 377 0.67 13.72 4.01
C LEU A 377 0.15 13.82 5.45
N VAL A 378 1.04 13.92 6.42
CA VAL A 378 0.68 13.96 7.83
C VAL A 378 0.56 15.41 8.28
N THR A 379 -0.62 15.78 8.78
CA THR A 379 -0.87 17.01 9.53
C THR A 379 -1.15 16.63 11.00
N CYS A 380 -1.96 17.38 11.74
CA CYS A 380 -2.18 17.10 13.15
C CYS A 380 -3.58 17.48 13.60
N SER A 381 -4.08 16.72 14.57
CA SER A 381 -5.29 17.02 15.32
C SER A 381 -5.05 17.93 16.52
N ILE A 382 -3.80 17.99 16.98
CA ILE A 382 -3.37 18.80 18.12
C ILE A 382 -2.07 19.50 17.72
N ASP A 383 -2.13 20.83 17.67
CA ASP A 383 -0.96 21.70 17.55
C ASP A 383 -0.54 22.12 18.97
N SER A 384 0.68 21.75 19.38
CA SER A 384 1.20 22.12 20.69
C SER A 384 1.48 23.61 20.86
N LYS A 385 1.59 24.34 19.74
CA LYS A 385 1.99 25.76 19.67
C LYS A 385 3.40 26.04 20.16
N ASP A 386 4.26 25.03 20.24
CA ASP A 386 5.66 25.21 20.65
C ASP A 386 6.44 26.14 19.70
N TRP A 387 6.19 26.04 18.40
CA TRP A 387 6.74 26.93 17.37
C TRP A 387 6.32 28.40 17.54
N ASP A 388 5.20 28.67 18.22
CA ASP A 388 4.67 30.01 18.50
C ASP A 388 5.02 30.48 19.92
N GLY A 389 6.12 29.97 20.48
CA GLY A 389 6.66 30.42 21.77
C GLY A 389 5.85 29.95 22.99
N ALA A 390 5.02 28.91 22.87
CA ALA A 390 4.34 28.34 24.01
C ALA A 390 5.34 27.88 25.10
N SER A 391 5.06 28.25 26.34
CA SER A 391 5.80 27.73 27.50
C SER A 391 5.58 26.22 27.66
N LYS A 392 6.46 25.57 28.44
CA LYS A 392 6.33 24.15 28.81
C LYS A 392 4.91 23.80 29.29
N ASP A 393 4.33 24.60 30.18
CA ASP A 393 3.02 24.30 30.77
C ASP A 393 1.87 24.52 29.77
N GLN A 394 2.02 25.47 28.84
CA GLN A 394 1.08 25.66 27.74
C GLN A 394 1.14 24.49 26.76
N ILE A 395 2.34 24.01 26.38
CA ILE A 395 2.51 22.81 25.56
C ILE A 395 1.81 21.61 26.22
N ILE A 396 2.09 21.38 27.51
CA ILE A 396 1.46 20.30 28.28
C ILE A 396 -0.06 20.43 28.26
N SER A 397 -0.59 21.63 28.52
CA SER A 397 -2.04 21.87 28.57
C SER A 397 -2.70 21.70 27.20
N ASN A 398 -2.08 22.21 26.14
CA ASN A 398 -2.57 22.09 24.76
C ASN A 398 -2.71 20.63 24.36
N VAL A 399 -1.77 19.77 24.77
CA VAL A 399 -1.84 18.32 24.52
C VAL A 399 -2.85 17.63 25.44
N LEU A 400 -2.68 17.73 26.75
CA LEU A 400 -3.44 16.92 27.72
C LEU A 400 -4.93 17.26 27.78
N ASN A 401 -5.33 18.49 27.43
CA ASN A 401 -6.73 18.89 27.40
C ASN A 401 -7.46 18.41 26.15
N ASN A 402 -6.72 18.11 25.07
CA ASN A 402 -7.31 17.79 23.76
C ASN A 402 -7.04 16.35 23.31
N VAL A 403 -6.09 15.64 23.94
CA VAL A 403 -5.69 14.29 23.56
C VAL A 403 -6.84 13.30 23.63
N LYS A 404 -7.04 12.60 22.50
CA LYS A 404 -7.98 11.51 22.35
C LYS A 404 -7.24 10.29 21.81
N ASP A 405 -7.86 9.13 21.94
CA ASP A 405 -7.41 7.94 21.23
C ASP A 405 -7.40 8.24 19.73
N GLY A 406 -6.28 7.96 19.06
CA GLY A 406 -6.09 8.29 17.64
C GLY A 406 -5.50 9.66 17.32
N SER A 407 -5.18 10.49 18.32
CA SER A 407 -4.60 11.81 18.09
C SER A 407 -3.18 11.75 17.52
N ILE A 408 -2.90 12.64 16.56
CA ILE A 408 -1.55 13.00 16.12
C ILE A 408 -1.23 14.40 16.66
N VAL A 409 -0.12 14.52 17.38
CA VAL A 409 0.34 15.74 18.06
C VAL A 409 1.54 16.32 17.33
N LEU A 410 1.43 17.57 16.88
CA LEU A 410 2.52 18.34 16.28
C LEU A 410 3.34 19.05 17.36
N MET A 411 4.65 18.79 17.34
CA MET A 411 5.69 19.41 18.14
C MET A 411 6.95 19.58 17.27
N HIS A 412 8.00 20.21 17.80
CA HIS A 412 9.27 20.41 17.13
C HIS A 412 10.42 20.03 18.07
N GLU A 413 11.33 19.16 17.62
CA GLU A 413 12.45 18.70 18.46
C GLU A 413 13.55 19.75 18.66
N THR A 414 13.48 20.85 17.92
CA THR A 414 14.42 21.97 17.93
C THR A 414 14.32 22.85 19.18
N TYR A 415 13.30 22.68 20.02
CA TYR A 415 13.09 23.49 21.23
C TYR A 415 13.32 22.70 22.53
N ASP A 416 14.14 23.27 23.44
CA ASP A 416 14.36 22.73 24.78
C ASP A 416 13.08 22.74 25.64
N THR A 417 12.17 23.69 25.40
CA THR A 417 10.84 23.75 26.05
C THR A 417 9.97 22.57 25.67
N THR A 418 10.02 22.14 24.39
CA THR A 418 9.36 20.93 23.91
C THR A 418 9.94 19.69 24.58
N ALA A 419 11.27 19.55 24.63
CA ALA A 419 11.90 18.43 25.33
C ALA A 419 11.49 18.37 26.82
N ALA A 420 11.47 19.52 27.51
CA ALA A 420 11.04 19.61 28.90
C ALA A 420 9.54 19.30 29.10
N ALA A 421 8.69 19.60 28.11
CA ALA A 421 7.30 19.21 28.12
C ALA A 421 7.13 17.70 27.88
N VAL A 422 7.89 17.11 26.95
CA VAL A 422 7.88 15.66 26.65
C VAL A 422 8.28 14.82 27.86
N GLU A 423 9.29 15.26 28.63
CA GLU A 423 9.70 14.62 29.90
C GLU A 423 8.54 14.47 30.90
N TYR A 424 7.54 15.36 30.84
CA TYR A 424 6.32 15.28 31.64
C TYR A 424 5.17 14.56 30.90
N LEU A 425 4.94 14.89 29.63
CA LEU A 425 3.83 14.39 28.83
C LEU A 425 3.84 12.87 28.72
N VAL A 426 5.00 12.27 28.45
CA VAL A 426 5.11 10.82 28.24
C VAL A 426 4.63 10.02 29.47
N PRO A 427 5.18 10.22 30.69
CA PRO A 427 4.69 9.50 31.86
C PRO A 427 3.23 9.82 32.20
N GLU A 428 2.78 11.06 32.01
CA GLU A 428 1.39 11.44 32.30
C GLU A 428 0.39 10.81 31.30
N LEU A 429 0.74 10.70 30.02
CA LEU A 429 -0.05 10.00 29.01
C LEU A 429 -0.15 8.50 29.33
N ILE A 430 0.97 7.87 29.71
CA ILE A 430 0.99 6.46 30.15
C ILE A 430 0.08 6.27 31.36
N LYS A 431 0.15 7.15 32.36
CA LYS A 431 -0.73 7.12 33.54
C LYS A 431 -2.21 7.27 33.15
N ARG A 432 -2.52 8.02 32.10
CA ARG A 432 -3.87 8.17 31.54
C ARG A 432 -4.29 7.01 30.63
N GLY A 433 -3.48 5.95 30.52
CA GLY A 433 -3.77 4.74 29.75
C GLY A 433 -3.48 4.87 28.25
N TYR A 434 -2.55 5.75 27.88
CA TYR A 434 -2.08 5.86 26.49
C TYR A 434 -0.77 5.11 26.26
N THR A 435 -0.65 4.45 25.11
CA THR A 435 0.62 4.04 24.51
C THR A 435 1.00 5.07 23.45
N ILE A 436 2.26 5.49 23.46
CA ILE A 436 2.80 6.46 22.52
C ILE A 436 3.48 5.69 21.39
N VAL A 437 3.01 5.94 20.16
CA VAL A 437 3.36 5.16 18.97
C VAL A 437 3.78 6.09 17.83
N THR A 438 4.42 5.54 16.81
CA THR A 438 4.63 6.25 15.53
C THR A 438 3.30 6.44 14.79
N VAL A 439 3.27 7.36 13.83
CA VAL A 439 2.08 7.58 12.96
C VAL A 439 1.78 6.32 12.13
N SER A 440 2.81 5.64 11.61
CA SER A 440 2.62 4.37 10.89
C SER A 440 2.08 3.26 11.81
N GLU A 441 2.61 3.10 13.03
CA GLU A 441 2.05 2.12 13.98
C GLU A 441 0.61 2.43 14.36
N LEU A 442 0.28 3.71 14.59
CA LEU A 442 -1.08 4.16 14.85
C LEU A 442 -2.02 3.77 13.70
N ALA A 443 -1.63 4.07 12.46
CA ALA A 443 -2.41 3.74 11.26
C ALA A 443 -2.69 2.23 11.17
N LYS A 444 -1.66 1.41 11.41
CA LYS A 444 -1.77 -0.04 11.34
C LYS A 444 -2.64 -0.62 12.46
N MET A 445 -2.45 -0.15 13.70
CA MET A 445 -3.26 -0.57 14.84
C MET A 445 -4.73 -0.18 14.70
N LYS A 446 -5.03 0.95 14.06
CA LYS A 446 -6.41 1.42 13.82
C LYS A 446 -7.06 0.86 12.57
N ASN A 447 -6.40 -0.07 11.87
CA ASN A 447 -6.84 -0.60 10.58
C ASN A 447 -7.10 0.48 9.51
N SER A 448 -6.35 1.57 9.59
CA SER A 448 -6.49 2.67 8.64
C SER A 448 -5.59 2.40 7.43
N ASN A 449 -6.22 2.23 6.27
CA ASN A 449 -5.52 2.20 5.00
C ASN A 449 -5.17 3.63 4.60
N ILE A 450 -4.01 4.10 5.06
CA ILE A 450 -3.49 5.38 4.66
C ILE A 450 -2.82 5.27 3.28
N THR A 451 -3.16 6.15 2.34
CA THR A 451 -2.70 6.08 0.95
C THR A 451 -1.83 7.27 0.55
N ASN A 452 -1.07 7.14 -0.54
CA ASN A 452 -0.25 8.22 -1.09
C ASN A 452 -1.12 9.46 -1.36
N GLY A 453 -0.61 10.64 -1.01
CA GLY A 453 -1.32 11.91 -1.19
C GLY A 453 -2.50 12.13 -0.26
N GLN A 454 -2.89 11.15 0.57
CA GLN A 454 -3.92 11.32 1.58
C GLN A 454 -3.42 12.24 2.70
N ILE A 455 -4.24 13.23 3.05
CA ILE A 455 -3.99 14.10 4.20
C ILE A 455 -4.53 13.42 5.46
N ILE A 456 -3.72 13.34 6.51
CA ILE A 456 -4.04 12.67 7.76
C ILE A 456 -3.74 13.60 8.94
N ASP A 457 -4.77 14.02 9.65
CA ASP A 457 -4.67 14.84 10.86
C ASP A 457 -4.85 14.01 12.16
N GLN A 458 -5.61 12.92 12.08
CA GLN A 458 -5.83 11.93 13.14
C GLN A 458 -6.18 10.56 12.54
N ILE A 459 -6.16 9.53 13.38
CA ILE A 459 -6.53 8.18 12.95
C ILE A 459 -7.46 7.54 13.98
N GLN A 460 -8.74 7.46 13.63
CA GLN A 460 -9.80 6.96 14.49
C GLN A 460 -10.14 5.50 14.17
N GLY A 461 -10.65 4.77 15.17
CA GLY A 461 -11.08 3.38 15.02
C GLY A 461 -10.74 2.51 16.25
N PRO A 462 -11.29 1.30 16.33
CA PRO A 462 -10.87 0.33 17.35
C PRO A 462 -9.44 -0.14 17.08
N ASN A 463 -8.71 -0.46 18.15
CA ASN A 463 -7.41 -1.10 18.01
C ASN A 463 -7.58 -2.56 17.54
N ARG A 464 -6.72 -2.97 16.61
CA ARG A 464 -6.59 -4.35 16.12
C ARG A 464 -6.04 -5.24 17.23
N THR A 465 -6.86 -6.14 17.74
CA THR A 465 -6.47 -7.10 18.78
C THR A 465 -5.77 -8.33 18.23
N ASP A 466 -5.97 -8.65 16.95
CA ASP A 466 -5.41 -9.80 16.25
C ASP A 466 -3.92 -9.63 15.87
N LEU A 467 -3.44 -8.39 15.84
CA LEU A 467 -2.03 -8.07 15.58
C LEU A 467 -1.17 -8.14 16.84
N TYR A 468 -1.82 -8.16 18.00
CA TYR A 468 -1.15 -8.24 19.29
C TYR A 468 -0.76 -9.68 19.59
N LYS A 469 0.55 -9.92 19.74
CA LYS A 469 1.07 -11.19 20.24
C LYS A 469 1.42 -11.05 21.71
N LYS A 470 0.41 -11.09 22.60
CA LYS A 470 0.67 -11.53 23.97
C LYS A 470 1.03 -13.00 23.89
N GLY A 471 2.09 -13.44 24.55
CA GLY A 471 2.50 -14.84 24.56
C GLY A 471 1.30 -15.79 24.72
N GLY A 472 1.10 -16.64 23.70
CA GLY A 472 0.30 -17.87 23.66
C GLY A 472 -1.15 -17.84 24.18
N SER A 473 -2.11 -18.24 23.35
CA SER A 473 -3.32 -18.90 23.85
C SER A 473 -3.68 -20.09 22.98
N SER A 474 -3.42 -21.28 23.52
CA SER A 474 -4.21 -22.48 23.27
C SER A 474 -5.60 -22.28 23.86
N SER A 475 -6.61 -22.70 23.10
CA SER A 475 -8.02 -22.76 23.49
C SER A 475 -8.27 -23.39 24.87
N SER A 476 -9.05 -22.71 25.72
CA SER A 476 -9.55 -23.22 27.00
C SER A 476 -10.95 -23.84 26.88
N GLN A 477 -11.11 -25.09 27.30
CA GLN A 477 -12.24 -25.46 28.17
C GLN A 477 -11.80 -25.34 29.64
N GLY A 478 -12.75 -25.02 30.52
CA GLY A 478 -12.53 -24.29 31.77
C GLY A 478 -11.93 -25.06 32.96
N GLY A 479 -11.56 -24.27 33.99
CA GLY A 479 -11.09 -24.73 35.30
C GLY A 479 -10.38 -23.61 36.09
N GLN A 480 -10.68 -23.48 37.38
CA GLN A 480 -10.33 -22.39 38.31
C GLN A 480 -8.83 -22.24 38.70
N THR A 481 -8.42 -20.97 38.84
CA THR A 481 -7.50 -20.32 39.82
C THR A 481 -6.15 -20.95 40.23
N THR A 482 -5.03 -20.30 39.88
CA THR A 482 -3.93 -19.76 40.75
C THR A 482 -2.75 -19.24 39.87
N PRO A 483 -1.89 -18.31 40.36
CA PRO A 483 -0.98 -17.55 39.49
C PRO A 483 0.27 -18.35 39.09
N VAL A 484 0.53 -18.46 37.79
CA VAL A 484 1.71 -19.12 37.23
C VAL A 484 2.50 -18.13 36.39
N THR A 485 3.79 -18.01 36.72
CA THR A 485 4.84 -17.21 36.10
C THR A 485 5.02 -17.57 34.61
N PRO A 486 5.20 -16.62 33.66
CA PRO A 486 5.38 -16.96 32.25
C PRO A 486 6.75 -17.58 31.97
N ALA A 487 6.74 -18.76 31.34
CA ALA A 487 7.92 -19.48 30.86
C ALA A 487 8.59 -18.73 29.69
N GLY A 488 9.89 -18.49 29.81
CA GLY A 488 10.74 -18.03 28.71
C GLY A 488 11.14 -19.19 27.79
N ASN A 489 11.46 -18.87 26.53
CA ASN A 489 12.03 -19.83 25.59
C ASN A 489 13.46 -20.21 26.04
N TYR A 490 13.69 -21.48 26.35
CA TYR A 490 15.02 -22.01 26.65
C TYR A 490 15.61 -22.69 25.39
N ALA A 491 16.89 -22.47 25.12
CA ALA A 491 17.67 -23.19 24.11
C ALA A 491 18.91 -23.81 24.76
N THR A 492 19.28 -25.02 24.33
CA THR A 492 20.45 -25.76 24.84
C THR A 492 21.76 -25.11 24.36
N LEU A 493 22.66 -24.73 25.27
CA LEU A 493 24.01 -24.24 24.93
C LEU A 493 24.95 -25.43 24.64
N LYS A 494 25.79 -25.35 23.62
CA LYS A 494 26.82 -26.35 23.32
C LYS A 494 28.11 -26.04 24.09
N ASP A 495 29.00 -27.01 24.22
CA ASP A 495 30.35 -26.73 24.72
C ASP A 495 31.07 -25.78 23.76
N GLY A 496 31.67 -24.71 24.30
CA GLY A 496 32.27 -23.65 23.51
C GLY A 496 32.51 -22.36 24.29
N TRP A 497 33.18 -21.40 23.65
CA TRP A 497 33.40 -20.07 24.21
C TRP A 497 32.30 -19.12 23.75
N TYR A 498 31.69 -18.41 24.70
CA TYR A 498 30.61 -17.46 24.48
C TYR A 498 31.03 -16.06 24.90
N TYR A 499 30.72 -15.09 24.05
CA TYR A 499 30.98 -13.69 24.33
C TYR A 499 29.85 -13.09 25.16
N ILE A 500 30.18 -12.49 26.31
CA ILE A 500 29.20 -11.79 27.14
C ILE A 500 29.29 -10.31 26.83
N LYS A 501 28.20 -9.75 26.29
CA LYS A 501 28.10 -8.32 25.97
C LYS A 501 27.48 -7.58 27.15
N ASP A 502 28.31 -7.10 28.08
CA ASP A 502 27.93 -6.05 29.03
C ASP A 502 28.86 -4.84 28.87
N ASN A 503 28.29 -3.67 29.09
CA ASN A 503 28.63 -2.43 28.43
C ASN A 503 29.87 -1.72 29.00
N ASN A 504 30.89 -2.43 29.48
CA ASN A 504 32.19 -1.85 29.89
C ASN A 504 33.37 -2.84 30.08
N SER A 505 33.32 -4.10 29.62
CA SER A 505 34.52 -4.96 29.53
C SER A 505 34.33 -6.16 28.58
N GLN A 506 35.43 -6.64 27.97
CA GLN A 506 35.42 -7.86 27.14
C GLN A 506 35.58 -9.09 28.03
N ASN A 507 34.49 -9.81 28.30
CA ASN A 507 34.52 -11.06 29.07
C ASN A 507 34.05 -12.23 28.20
N TYR A 508 34.79 -13.34 28.26
CA TYR A 508 34.49 -14.60 27.59
C TYR A 508 34.10 -15.65 28.63
N LEU A 509 33.08 -16.44 28.34
CA LEU A 509 32.64 -17.57 29.17
C LEU A 509 32.91 -18.88 28.43
N GLN A 510 33.64 -19.80 29.05
CA GLN A 510 33.81 -21.15 28.53
C GLN A 510 32.75 -22.09 29.09
N VAL A 511 31.98 -22.72 28.22
CA VAL A 511 31.08 -23.83 28.57
C VAL A 511 31.78 -25.14 28.21
N THR A 512 31.91 -26.05 29.19
CA THR A 512 32.47 -27.39 28.99
C THR A 512 31.65 -28.43 29.72
N ASN A 513 31.50 -29.62 29.11
CA ASN A 513 30.75 -30.76 29.63
C ASN A 513 29.28 -30.46 29.94
N ASN A 514 28.58 -29.68 29.11
CA ASN A 514 27.14 -29.46 29.31
C ASN A 514 26.35 -30.74 29.00
N THR A 515 25.77 -31.37 30.03
CA THR A 515 24.94 -32.58 29.93
C THR A 515 23.46 -32.35 30.26
N GLY A 516 23.01 -31.09 30.37
CA GLY A 516 21.62 -30.77 30.73
C GLY A 516 20.63 -30.94 29.56
N SER A 517 19.48 -31.57 29.82
CA SER A 517 18.34 -31.64 28.88
C SER A 517 17.40 -30.44 29.06
N ASP A 518 16.59 -30.15 28.05
CA ASP A 518 15.63 -29.02 28.03
C ASP A 518 14.82 -28.92 29.33
N GLY A 519 14.84 -27.74 29.95
CA GLY A 519 14.10 -27.43 31.18
C GLY A 519 14.88 -27.62 32.49
N GLN A 520 16.16 -28.00 32.47
CA GLN A 520 17.01 -27.95 33.67
C GLN A 520 17.76 -26.61 33.77
N ASN A 521 17.68 -25.97 34.94
CA ASN A 521 18.56 -24.86 35.29
C ASN A 521 19.99 -25.39 35.39
N VAL A 522 20.89 -24.93 34.53
CA VAL A 522 22.33 -25.13 34.71
C VAL A 522 22.82 -24.02 35.63
N GLU A 523 23.12 -24.34 36.89
CA GLU A 523 23.87 -23.42 37.74
C GLU A 523 25.28 -23.26 37.19
N VAL A 524 25.63 -22.03 36.78
CA VAL A 524 27.01 -21.67 36.47
C VAL A 524 27.77 -21.70 37.80
N GLY A 525 28.69 -22.66 37.95
CA GLY A 525 29.45 -22.85 39.18
C GLY A 525 30.13 -21.56 39.66
N LYS A 526 30.19 -21.40 40.99
CA LYS A 526 30.79 -20.24 41.67
C LYS A 526 32.25 -20.03 41.24
N GLY A 527 32.48 -19.00 40.42
CA GLY A 527 33.77 -18.33 40.31
C GLY A 527 33.87 -17.25 41.39
N THR A 528 35.01 -17.17 42.07
CA THR A 528 35.27 -16.17 43.12
C THR A 528 35.43 -14.77 42.51
N GLY A 529 34.33 -14.06 42.32
CA GLY A 529 34.32 -12.67 41.84
C GLY A 529 32.98 -12.00 42.10
N VAL A 530 32.98 -11.14 43.13
CA VAL A 530 32.02 -10.09 43.58
C VAL A 530 30.53 -10.23 43.21
N ASP A 531 29.68 -10.21 44.25
CA ASP A 531 28.22 -10.35 44.20
C ASP A 531 27.49 -9.37 43.26
N GLY A 532 26.53 -9.91 42.52
CA GLY A 532 25.36 -9.17 42.02
C GLY A 532 25.40 -8.73 40.56
N GLN A 533 25.36 -9.67 39.61
CA GLN A 533 24.91 -9.37 38.24
C GLN A 533 24.01 -10.51 37.71
N ASN A 534 22.70 -10.27 37.70
CA ASN A 534 21.75 -11.09 36.92
C ASN A 534 21.78 -10.57 35.47
N GLY A 535 22.61 -11.18 34.62
CA GLY A 535 22.66 -10.90 33.19
C GLY A 535 21.90 -11.94 32.37
N THR A 536 21.12 -11.49 31.38
CA THR A 536 20.46 -12.36 30.39
C THR A 536 21.38 -12.55 29.17
N LEU A 537 21.74 -13.79 28.84
CA LEU A 537 22.47 -14.12 27.61
C LEU A 537 21.52 -14.04 26.39
N LYS A 538 21.87 -13.25 25.37
CA LYS A 538 21.28 -13.32 24.02
C LYS A 538 22.25 -14.06 23.09
N MET A 539 21.78 -15.14 22.47
CA MET A 539 22.52 -15.88 21.44
C MET A 539 22.61 -15.05 20.16
N LEU A 540 23.81 -14.88 19.61
CA LEU A 540 24.03 -14.39 18.24
C LEU A 540 24.56 -15.57 17.40
N GLU A 541 23.97 -15.80 16.22
CA GLU A 541 24.55 -16.72 15.23
C GLU A 541 25.95 -16.22 14.84
N MET A 542 26.94 -17.12 14.90
CA MET A 542 28.30 -16.84 14.46
C MET A 542 28.33 -16.70 12.93
N ALA A 543 29.02 -15.67 12.46
CA ALA A 543 29.48 -15.58 11.11
C ALA A 543 30.34 -16.80 10.74
N MET A 544 30.05 -17.38 9.57
CA MET A 544 31.08 -17.96 8.70
C MET A 544 31.34 -16.99 7.57
#